data_AF-A0AAI9XD93-F1
#
_entry.id   AF-A0AAI9XD93-F1
#
_cell.length_a   1.000
_cell.length_b   1.000
_cell.length_c   1.000
_cell.angle_alpha   90.00
_cell.angle_beta   90.00
_cell.angle_gamma   90.00
#
_symmetry.space_group_name_H-M   'P 1'
#
loop_
_entity.id
_entity.type
_entity.pdbx_description
1 polymer ?
#
loop_
_entity_poly.entity_id
_entity_poly.type
_entity_poly.pdbx_seq_one_letter_code
_entity_poly.pdbx_strand_id
1 'polypeptide(L)'
;MRTELQLNVVRGIASELSEKHRMIQHATIAMLVTKLEIAINNVESTIKSHPDGDQELEVHRWRYALMKEIDRTIEDLKEWRSLFDPSWYLIMKVADRQIDDGLRKNRISSAMKFQDPIPPAQSLRIALHPTDAYTPPVRLPSDSLVSINPQEIPFCSAQVGRRPDNGQSLIVERIEPLPRANVGDMKKDIRDLARRLAGSDAMEFGLLSRKGYIHHRKEDCSQPTPDAFTIIFRMPTQHLPPRSLRGCFRDMNHSHSLSDRFKLANELAKAVHSVHLFGFVPKNIRPRDNLTLGK
;
A
#
# COMPACT_ATOMS: atom_id res chain seq x y z
N MET A 1 19.08 3.57 -2.15
CA MET A 1 18.15 2.57 -1.56
C MET A 1 16.81 3.25 -1.22
N ARG A 2 15.70 2.52 -0.93
CA ARG A 2 14.39 3.14 -0.58
C ARG A 2 14.52 4.13 0.60
N THR A 3 15.16 3.68 1.68
CA THR A 3 15.37 4.46 2.91
C THR A 3 16.09 5.77 2.64
N GLU A 4 17.17 5.72 1.86
CA GLU A 4 17.95 6.90 1.46
C GLU A 4 17.10 7.93 0.72
N LEU A 5 16.23 7.51 -0.21
CA LEU A 5 15.31 8.40 -0.92
C LEU A 5 14.31 9.06 0.05
N GLN A 6 13.73 8.28 0.97
CA GLN A 6 12.82 8.84 1.98
C GLN A 6 13.53 9.85 2.88
N LEU A 7 14.74 9.54 3.35
CA LEU A 7 15.53 10.43 4.19
C LEU A 7 15.93 11.72 3.46
N ASN A 8 16.28 11.65 2.18
CA ASN A 8 16.59 12.83 1.37
C ASN A 8 15.38 13.75 1.20
N VAL A 9 14.19 13.19 0.97
CA VAL A 9 12.95 13.98 0.94
C VAL A 9 12.68 14.60 2.31
N VAL A 10 12.72 13.79 3.37
CA VAL A 10 12.51 14.25 4.74
C VAL A 10 13.44 15.40 5.10
N ARG A 11 14.73 15.28 4.80
CA ARG A 11 15.72 16.34 5.01
C ARG A 11 15.34 17.63 4.28
N GLY A 12 14.85 17.52 3.05
CA GLY A 12 14.43 18.66 2.24
C GLY A 12 13.18 19.38 2.74
N ILE A 13 12.32 18.70 3.53
CA ILE A 13 11.07 19.25 4.05
C ILE A 13 11.10 19.48 5.57
N ALA A 14 12.22 19.20 6.24
CA ALA A 14 12.31 19.16 7.70
C ALA A 14 11.96 20.49 8.37
N SER A 15 12.27 21.63 7.74
CA SER A 15 11.91 22.97 8.22
C SER A 15 10.40 23.18 8.32
N GLU A 16 9.64 22.55 7.42
CA GLU A 16 8.21 22.74 7.23
C GLU A 16 7.35 21.81 8.09
N LEU A 17 7.97 20.80 8.68
CA LEU A 17 7.27 19.89 9.59
C LEU A 17 6.96 20.61 10.89
N SER A 18 5.73 20.41 11.39
CA SER A 18 5.35 20.86 12.74
C SER A 18 6.33 20.30 13.78
N GLU A 19 6.48 20.98 14.91
CA GLU A 19 7.36 20.58 16.00
C GLU A 19 7.20 19.11 16.43
N LYS A 20 5.95 18.64 16.61
CA LYS A 20 5.67 17.25 16.98
C LYS A 20 6.18 16.24 15.94
N HIS A 21 6.01 16.53 14.65
CA HIS A 21 6.51 15.68 13.57
C HIS A 21 8.04 15.69 13.52
N ARG A 22 8.68 16.85 13.72
CA ARG A 22 10.15 16.94 13.82
C ARG A 22 10.69 16.13 14.98
N MET A 23 10.06 16.21 16.16
CA MET A 23 10.46 15.42 17.33
C MET A 23 10.42 13.91 17.04
N ILE A 24 9.32 13.42 16.47
CA ILE A 24 9.17 11.99 16.11
C ILE A 24 10.22 11.61 15.07
N GLN A 25 10.46 12.44 14.07
CA GLN A 25 11.48 12.17 13.06
C GLN A 25 12.89 12.14 13.65
N HIS A 26 13.26 13.12 14.48
CA HIS A 26 14.56 13.16 15.13
C HIS A 26 14.79 11.92 15.99
N ALA A 27 13.79 11.51 16.80
CA ALA A 27 13.88 10.29 17.58
C ALA A 27 14.07 9.05 16.70
N THR A 28 13.33 8.97 15.59
CA THR A 28 13.42 7.83 14.66
C THR A 28 14.76 7.81 13.93
N ILE A 29 15.27 8.96 13.48
CA ILE A 29 16.58 9.06 12.81
C ILE A 29 17.71 8.77 13.80
N ALA A 30 17.63 9.25 15.04
CA ALA A 30 18.62 8.93 16.07
C ALA A 30 18.70 7.41 16.31
N MET A 31 17.55 6.73 16.37
CA MET A 31 17.51 5.27 16.45
C MET A 31 18.17 4.59 15.24
N LEU A 32 17.99 5.13 14.02
CA LEU A 32 18.68 4.61 12.83
C LEU A 32 20.20 4.75 12.97
N VAL A 33 20.67 5.93 13.39
CA VAL A 33 22.10 6.22 13.57
C VAL A 33 22.70 5.23 14.55
N THR A 34 22.09 5.07 15.74
CA THR A 34 22.56 4.09 16.74
C THR A 34 22.58 2.66 16.19
N LYS A 35 21.53 2.23 15.47
CA LYS A 35 21.51 0.88 14.86
C LYS A 35 22.58 0.70 13.78
N LEU A 36 22.87 1.73 12.99
CA LEU A 36 23.94 1.71 11.97
C LEU A 36 25.34 1.74 12.60
N GLU A 37 25.55 2.49 13.68
CA GLU A 37 26.82 2.49 14.42
C GLU A 37 27.11 1.11 15.01
N ILE A 38 26.10 0.46 15.62
CA ILE A 38 26.21 -0.93 16.08
C ILE A 38 26.54 -1.86 14.92
N ALA A 39 25.89 -1.68 13.75
CA ALA A 39 26.18 -2.46 12.55
C ALA A 39 27.64 -2.34 12.09
N ILE A 40 28.15 -1.10 12.02
CA ILE A 40 29.52 -0.79 11.61
C ILE A 40 30.50 -1.43 12.59
N ASN A 41 30.33 -1.20 13.89
CA ASN A 41 31.20 -1.78 14.92
C ASN A 41 31.23 -3.31 14.86
N ASN A 42 30.07 -3.95 14.64
CA ASN A 42 30.00 -5.40 14.50
C ASN A 42 30.77 -5.89 13.27
N VAL A 43 30.60 -5.22 12.12
CA VAL A 43 31.33 -5.56 10.88
C VAL A 43 32.83 -5.31 11.03
N GLU A 44 33.25 -4.16 11.54
CA GLU A 44 34.66 -3.82 11.78
C GLU A 44 35.31 -4.84 12.73
N SER A 45 34.61 -5.29 13.77
CA SER A 45 35.12 -6.31 14.68
C SER A 45 35.40 -7.66 14.02
N THR A 46 34.82 -7.92 12.83
CA THR A 46 35.06 -9.15 12.08
C THR A 46 36.24 -9.05 11.12
N ILE A 47 36.68 -7.84 10.79
CA ILE A 47 37.81 -7.57 9.90
C ILE A 47 39.09 -7.52 10.74
N LYS A 48 40.14 -8.22 10.30
CA LYS A 48 41.45 -8.10 10.95
C LYS A 48 42.07 -6.73 10.64
N SER A 49 42.53 -6.01 11.65
CA SER A 49 43.31 -4.79 11.45
C SER A 49 44.75 -5.15 11.09
N HIS A 50 45.18 -4.82 9.87
CA HIS A 50 46.58 -4.93 9.44
C HIS A 50 47.24 -3.55 9.48
N PRO A 51 48.50 -3.45 9.97
CA PRO A 51 49.21 -2.17 10.10
C PRO A 51 49.76 -1.61 8.78
N ASP A 52 49.72 -2.37 7.67
CA ASP A 52 50.33 -1.96 6.40
C ASP A 52 49.35 -2.11 5.23
N GLY A 53 49.25 -1.06 4.44
CA GLY A 53 48.04 -0.64 3.73
C GLY A 53 47.69 -1.32 2.40
N ASP A 54 48.03 -2.61 2.19
CA ASP A 54 47.71 -3.24 0.90
C ASP A 54 47.56 -4.78 0.90
N GLN A 55 46.90 -5.35 1.92
CA GLN A 55 46.54 -6.78 1.92
C GLN A 55 45.03 -7.03 1.89
N GLU A 56 44.64 -8.07 1.17
CA GLU A 56 43.26 -8.57 1.04
C GLU A 56 42.54 -8.62 2.39
N LEU A 57 41.28 -8.18 2.41
CA LEU A 57 40.39 -8.18 3.58
C LEU A 57 40.33 -9.57 4.24
N GLU A 58 41.14 -9.80 5.27
CA GLU A 58 41.10 -11.04 6.04
C GLU A 58 40.06 -10.96 7.16
N VAL A 59 39.13 -11.91 7.16
CA VAL A 59 38.04 -11.99 8.15
C VAL A 59 38.39 -12.97 9.27
N HIS A 60 38.06 -12.60 10.51
CA HIS A 60 38.10 -13.52 11.65
C HIS A 60 37.03 -14.62 11.50
N ARG A 61 37.38 -15.77 10.91
CA ARG A 61 36.46 -16.90 10.63
C ARG A 61 35.63 -17.36 11.83
N TRP A 62 36.18 -17.31 13.05
CA TRP A 62 35.44 -17.68 14.26
C TRP A 62 34.42 -16.61 14.69
N ARG A 63 34.72 -15.32 14.51
CA ARG A 63 33.77 -14.22 14.73
C ARG A 63 32.67 -14.24 13.69
N TYR A 64 33.04 -14.47 12.43
CA TYR A 64 32.10 -14.66 11.33
C TYR A 64 31.18 -15.86 11.54
N ALA A 65 31.70 -17.00 11.98
CA ALA A 65 30.90 -18.19 12.31
C ALA A 65 29.97 -17.99 13.52
N LEU A 66 30.27 -17.02 14.40
CA LEU A 66 29.42 -16.64 15.54
C LEU A 66 28.36 -15.58 15.19
N MET A 67 28.27 -15.10 13.93
CA MET A 67 27.44 -13.96 13.48
C MET A 67 25.92 -14.21 13.49
N LYS A 68 25.36 -14.52 14.67
CA LYS A 68 23.98 -14.12 14.98
C LYS A 68 23.83 -12.59 15.07
N GLU A 69 24.92 -11.87 15.26
CA GLU A 69 24.88 -10.41 15.42
C GLU A 69 24.55 -9.66 14.14
N ILE A 70 24.99 -10.13 12.96
CA ILE A 70 24.59 -9.50 11.69
C ILE A 70 23.11 -9.76 11.39
N ASP A 71 22.64 -10.99 11.64
CA ASP A 71 21.20 -11.29 11.52
C ASP A 71 20.36 -10.42 12.47
N ARG A 72 20.86 -10.20 13.70
CA ARG A 72 20.24 -9.30 14.66
C ARG A 72 20.23 -7.85 14.18
N THR A 73 21.34 -7.36 13.65
CA THR A 73 21.44 -6.02 13.04
C THR A 73 20.47 -5.86 11.86
N ILE A 74 20.35 -6.89 11.01
CA ILE A 74 19.38 -6.89 9.90
C ILE A 74 17.95 -6.81 10.44
N GLU A 75 17.64 -7.57 11.49
CA GLU A 75 16.31 -7.54 12.11
C GLU A 75 16.02 -6.20 12.77
N ASP A 76 17.01 -5.62 13.45
CA ASP A 76 16.94 -4.29 14.04
C ASP A 76 16.66 -3.21 12.98
N LEU A 77 17.29 -3.29 11.82
CA LEU A 77 17.05 -2.37 10.70
C LEU A 77 15.66 -2.58 10.06
N LYS A 78 15.17 -3.82 9.99
CA LYS A 78 13.79 -4.10 9.55
C LYS A 78 12.76 -3.55 10.52
N GLU A 79 12.97 -3.71 11.82
CA GLU A 79 12.11 -3.16 12.86
C GLU A 79 12.11 -1.63 12.81
N TRP A 80 13.28 -1.00 12.65
CA TRP A 80 13.33 0.45 12.45
C TRP A 80 12.50 0.88 11.24
N ARG A 81 12.64 0.16 10.13
CA ARG A 81 11.89 0.45 8.91
C ARG A 81 10.38 0.27 9.10
N SER A 82 9.95 -0.72 9.87
CA SER A 82 8.53 -0.94 10.17
C SER A 82 7.91 0.19 10.98
N LEU A 83 8.72 0.91 11.78
CA LEU A 83 8.31 2.12 12.51
C LEU A 83 8.35 3.38 11.62
N PHE A 84 9.35 3.48 10.75
CA PHE A 84 9.55 4.65 9.90
C PHE A 84 8.56 4.73 8.73
N ASP A 85 8.27 3.62 8.04
CA ASP A 85 7.38 3.61 6.87
C ASP A 85 5.96 4.17 7.18
N PRO A 86 5.30 3.85 8.31
CA PRO A 86 4.04 4.50 8.71
C PRO A 86 4.19 6.01 8.95
N SER A 87 5.26 6.44 9.62
CA SER A 87 5.52 7.86 9.86
C SER A 87 5.69 8.63 8.56
N TRP A 88 6.35 8.02 7.56
CA TRP A 88 6.55 8.58 6.23
C TRP A 88 5.21 8.92 5.56
N TYR A 89 4.24 8.00 5.55
CA TYR A 89 2.93 8.27 4.95
C TYR A 89 2.07 9.24 5.77
N LEU A 90 2.25 9.30 7.09
CA LEU A 90 1.63 10.34 7.91
C LEU A 90 2.17 11.73 7.56
N ILE A 91 3.48 11.87 7.34
CA ILE A 91 4.08 13.12 6.88
C ILE A 91 3.52 13.51 5.50
N MET A 92 3.40 12.54 4.59
CA MET A 92 2.81 12.79 3.27
C MET A 92 1.34 13.25 3.35
N LYS A 93 0.59 12.80 4.36
CA LYS A 93 -0.79 13.22 4.61
C LYS A 93 -0.91 14.67 5.11
N VAL A 94 0.15 15.23 5.70
CA VAL A 94 0.15 16.64 6.13
C VAL A 94 0.18 17.52 4.87
N ALA A 95 -0.83 18.36 4.74
CA ALA A 95 -1.12 19.11 3.53
C ALA A 95 -0.24 20.37 3.42
N ASP A 96 0.91 20.27 2.75
CA ASP A 96 1.75 21.43 2.40
C ASP A 96 2.30 21.32 0.98
N ARG A 97 2.17 22.38 0.17
CA ARG A 97 2.69 22.46 -1.21
C ARG A 97 4.20 22.21 -1.26
N GLN A 98 4.94 22.55 -0.21
CA GLN A 98 6.39 22.36 -0.18
C GLN A 98 6.79 20.86 -0.15
N ILE A 99 5.93 20.00 0.38
CA ILE A 99 6.13 18.54 0.32
C ILE A 99 6.02 18.04 -1.12
N ASP A 100 5.09 18.60 -1.91
CA ASP A 100 4.94 18.24 -3.32
C ASP A 100 6.17 18.61 -4.14
N ASP A 101 6.77 19.78 -3.88
CA ASP A 101 8.01 20.22 -4.54
C ASP A 101 9.19 19.33 -4.15
N GLY A 102 9.30 18.96 -2.87
CA GLY A 102 10.31 18.02 -2.38
C GLY A 102 10.23 16.66 -3.07
N LEU A 103 9.02 16.11 -3.23
CA LEU A 103 8.80 14.85 -3.96
C LEU A 103 9.12 14.97 -5.45
N ARG A 104 8.77 16.10 -6.09
CA ARG A 104 9.07 16.34 -7.51
C ARG A 104 10.58 16.42 -7.78
N LYS A 105 11.32 17.16 -6.95
CA LYS A 105 12.79 17.30 -7.06
C LYS A 105 13.50 15.96 -6.94
N ASN A 106 13.08 15.11 -5.98
CA ASN A 106 13.72 13.81 -5.75
C ASN A 106 13.32 12.74 -6.77
N ARG A 107 12.18 12.88 -7.45
CA ARG A 107 11.74 11.96 -8.52
C ARG A 107 12.64 12.00 -9.76
N ILE A 108 13.19 13.17 -10.08
CA ILE A 108 14.09 13.33 -11.25
C ILE A 108 15.36 12.49 -11.07
N SER A 109 15.79 12.28 -9.81
CA SER A 109 16.99 11.52 -9.48
C SER A 109 16.78 10.00 -9.35
N SER A 110 15.55 9.49 -9.32
CA SER A 110 15.26 8.08 -8.94
C SER A 110 14.77 7.18 -10.08
N ALA A 111 14.70 7.66 -11.32
CA ALA A 111 14.13 6.91 -12.44
C ALA A 111 14.78 5.51 -12.58
N MET A 112 13.98 4.47 -12.32
CA MET A 112 14.30 3.02 -12.37
C MET A 112 14.85 2.36 -11.09
N LYS A 113 14.05 2.26 -10.01
CA LYS A 113 14.22 1.20 -8.99
C LYS A 113 12.88 0.61 -8.56
N PHE A 114 12.82 -0.73 -8.45
CA PHE A 114 11.63 -1.56 -8.15
C PHE A 114 11.02 -1.36 -6.73
N GLN A 115 11.53 -0.40 -5.95
CA GLN A 115 11.09 -0.10 -4.57
C GLN A 115 11.09 1.41 -4.28
N ASP A 116 10.82 2.22 -5.30
CA ASP A 116 10.74 3.67 -5.14
C ASP A 116 9.55 4.06 -4.23
N PRO A 117 9.78 4.73 -3.08
CA PRO A 117 8.73 5.16 -2.16
C PRO A 117 8.01 6.43 -2.64
N ILE A 118 8.56 7.12 -3.65
CA ILE A 118 8.07 8.41 -4.13
C ILE A 118 6.75 8.28 -4.90
N PRO A 119 6.56 7.33 -5.85
CA PRO A 119 5.29 7.20 -6.56
C PRO A 119 4.09 6.89 -5.65
N PRO A 120 4.16 5.96 -4.67
CA PRO A 120 3.06 5.74 -3.73
C PRO A 120 2.76 6.98 -2.87
N ALA A 121 3.79 7.71 -2.43
CA ALA A 121 3.63 8.96 -1.68
C ALA A 121 2.92 10.05 -2.51
N GLN A 122 3.34 10.24 -3.77
CA GLN A 122 2.68 11.16 -4.71
C GLN A 122 1.23 10.76 -4.95
N SER A 123 0.97 9.47 -5.17
CA SER A 123 -0.40 8.95 -5.34
C SER A 123 -1.29 9.23 -4.15
N LEU A 124 -0.80 9.03 -2.93
CA LEU A 124 -1.53 9.36 -1.69
C LEU A 124 -1.82 10.87 -1.63
N ARG A 125 -0.84 11.71 -1.93
CA ARG A 125 -1.02 13.17 -1.89
C ARG A 125 -2.02 13.66 -2.93
N ILE A 126 -1.96 13.15 -4.15
CA ILE A 126 -2.94 13.44 -5.21
C ILE A 126 -4.35 13.00 -4.77
N ALA A 127 -4.47 11.83 -4.13
CA ALA A 127 -5.74 11.34 -3.64
C ALA A 127 -6.35 12.23 -2.53
N LEU A 128 -5.50 12.78 -1.66
CA LEU A 128 -5.90 13.65 -0.55
C LEU A 128 -6.17 15.09 -0.97
N HIS A 129 -5.44 15.59 -1.96
CA HIS A 129 -5.49 16.95 -2.47
C HIS A 129 -5.79 16.94 -3.97
N PRO A 130 -7.05 16.65 -4.35
CA PRO A 130 -7.44 16.74 -5.75
C PRO A 130 -7.41 18.21 -6.19
N THR A 131 -6.31 18.63 -6.81
CA THR A 131 -6.30 19.84 -7.64
C THR A 131 -7.17 19.57 -8.88
N ASP A 132 -7.84 20.59 -9.42
CA ASP A 132 -8.71 20.44 -10.61
C ASP A 132 -8.01 19.81 -11.83
N ALA A 133 -6.67 19.75 -11.82
CA ALA A 133 -5.83 19.30 -12.91
C ALA A 133 -5.39 17.82 -12.89
N TYR A 134 -5.85 16.93 -11.99
CA TYR A 134 -5.37 15.53 -11.97
C TYR A 134 -6.44 14.42 -11.95
N THR A 135 -6.20 13.45 -12.84
CA THR A 135 -6.94 12.23 -13.24
C THR A 135 -8.42 12.15 -12.89
N PRO A 136 -9.34 12.37 -13.85
CA PRO A 136 -10.76 12.19 -13.61
C PRO A 136 -11.03 10.73 -13.23
N PRO A 137 -11.88 10.47 -12.22
CA PRO A 137 -12.32 9.12 -11.91
C PRO A 137 -13.02 8.56 -13.15
N VAL A 138 -12.47 7.48 -13.70
CA VAL A 138 -12.94 6.93 -14.97
C VAL A 138 -14.25 6.22 -14.73
N ARG A 139 -15.35 6.89 -15.11
CA ARG A 139 -16.65 6.23 -15.30
C ARG A 139 -16.54 5.38 -16.56
N LEU A 140 -16.77 4.09 -16.42
CA LEU A 140 -16.75 3.14 -17.51
C LEU A 140 -18.17 2.95 -18.07
N PRO A 141 -18.30 2.64 -19.36
CA PRO A 141 -19.58 2.25 -19.95
C PRO A 141 -20.04 0.88 -19.41
N SER A 142 -21.35 0.66 -19.33
CA SER A 142 -21.95 -0.56 -18.78
C SER A 142 -21.49 -1.83 -19.50
N ASP A 143 -21.29 -1.75 -20.82
CA ASP A 143 -20.83 -2.84 -21.68
C ASP A 143 -19.43 -3.37 -21.31
N SER A 144 -18.67 -2.57 -20.53
CA SER A 144 -17.37 -3.00 -20.01
C SER A 144 -17.47 -4.29 -19.17
N LEU A 145 -18.60 -4.55 -18.49
CA LEU A 145 -18.75 -5.76 -17.68
C LEU A 145 -19.00 -7.01 -18.52
N VAL A 146 -19.71 -6.88 -19.64
CA VAL A 146 -19.98 -7.98 -20.57
C VAL A 146 -18.66 -8.55 -21.08
N SER A 147 -17.72 -7.68 -21.44
CA SER A 147 -16.38 -8.11 -21.86
C SER A 147 -15.58 -8.80 -20.75
N ILE A 148 -15.79 -8.47 -19.47
CA ILE A 148 -14.98 -8.99 -18.35
C ILE A 148 -15.41 -10.41 -17.94
N ASN A 149 -16.64 -10.82 -18.25
CA ASN A 149 -17.24 -12.11 -17.87
C ASN A 149 -17.02 -12.47 -16.38
N PRO A 150 -17.61 -11.71 -15.43
CA PRO A 150 -17.35 -11.89 -14.01
C PRO A 150 -17.85 -13.26 -13.49
N GLN A 151 -16.99 -13.96 -12.77
CA GLN A 151 -17.27 -15.21 -12.09
C GLN A 151 -17.35 -14.97 -10.57
N GLU A 152 -18.23 -15.70 -9.90
CA GLU A 152 -18.38 -15.57 -8.45
C GLU A 152 -17.15 -16.07 -7.70
N ILE A 153 -16.76 -15.32 -6.67
CA ILE A 153 -15.77 -15.79 -5.69
C ILE A 153 -16.55 -16.42 -4.53
N PRO A 154 -16.34 -17.71 -4.21
CA PRO A 154 -17.07 -18.37 -3.14
C PRO A 154 -16.98 -17.60 -1.81
N PHE A 155 -18.14 -17.44 -1.16
CA PHE A 155 -18.30 -16.76 0.14
C PHE A 155 -17.90 -15.27 0.15
N CYS A 156 -17.88 -14.61 -1.02
CA CYS A 156 -17.64 -13.18 -1.22
C CYS A 156 -18.78 -12.54 -2.02
N SER A 157 -19.03 -11.24 -1.84
CA SER A 157 -19.89 -10.46 -2.77
C SER A 157 -19.17 -10.06 -4.05
N ALA A 158 -17.83 -10.03 -4.01
CA ALA A 158 -17.02 -9.67 -5.14
C ALA A 158 -16.93 -10.81 -6.16
N GLN A 159 -16.79 -10.42 -7.42
CA GLN A 159 -16.60 -11.30 -8.55
C GLN A 159 -15.20 -11.09 -9.14
N VAL A 160 -14.66 -12.11 -9.79
CA VAL A 160 -13.40 -12.04 -10.52
C VAL A 160 -13.67 -12.22 -12.01
N GLY A 161 -13.09 -11.37 -12.84
CA GLY A 161 -13.18 -11.52 -14.29
C GLY A 161 -11.84 -11.29 -14.95
N ARG A 162 -11.75 -11.65 -16.23
CA ARG A 162 -10.55 -11.41 -17.05
C ARG A 162 -10.94 -10.67 -18.30
N ARG A 163 -10.17 -9.66 -18.62
CA ARG A 163 -10.42 -8.90 -19.84
C ARG A 163 -9.91 -9.68 -21.06
N PRO A 164 -10.69 -9.80 -22.14
CA PRO A 164 -10.33 -10.60 -23.31
C PRO A 164 -9.23 -9.95 -24.16
N ASP A 165 -9.07 -8.63 -24.10
CA ASP A 165 -8.08 -7.87 -24.88
C ASP A 165 -6.62 -8.16 -24.47
N ASN A 166 -6.36 -8.29 -23.16
CA ASN A 166 -5.00 -8.36 -22.60
C ASN A 166 -4.85 -9.38 -21.47
N GLY A 167 -5.90 -10.15 -21.15
CA GLY A 167 -5.88 -11.16 -20.10
C GLY A 167 -5.81 -10.61 -18.67
N GLN A 168 -5.94 -9.30 -18.46
CA GLN A 168 -5.84 -8.68 -17.13
C GLN A 168 -6.98 -9.15 -16.22
N SER A 169 -6.61 -9.76 -15.09
CA SER A 169 -7.56 -10.11 -14.03
C SER A 169 -8.05 -8.84 -13.30
N LEU A 170 -9.34 -8.80 -13.03
CA LEU A 170 -10.04 -7.69 -12.38
C LEU A 170 -10.96 -8.22 -11.29
N ILE A 171 -11.11 -7.45 -10.21
CA ILE A 171 -12.15 -7.68 -9.20
C ILE A 171 -13.29 -6.70 -9.45
N VAL A 172 -14.51 -7.21 -9.35
CA VAL A 172 -15.74 -6.47 -9.63
C VAL A 172 -16.62 -6.55 -8.37
N GLU A 173 -16.96 -5.39 -7.81
CA GLU A 173 -17.87 -5.30 -6.65
C GLU A 173 -19.12 -4.52 -7.06
N ARG A 174 -20.30 -5.13 -6.92
CA ARG A 174 -21.60 -4.48 -7.15
C ARG A 174 -22.14 -3.94 -5.83
N ILE A 175 -22.58 -2.69 -5.86
CA ILE A 175 -23.14 -1.96 -4.71
C ILE A 175 -24.55 -1.53 -5.08
N GLU A 176 -25.51 -2.02 -4.31
CA GLU A 176 -26.92 -1.68 -4.45
C GLU A 176 -27.31 -0.69 -3.33
N PRO A 177 -27.93 0.46 -3.67
CA PRO A 177 -28.42 1.39 -2.66
C PRO A 177 -29.45 0.71 -1.76
N LEU A 178 -29.31 0.89 -0.45
CA LEU A 178 -30.33 0.44 0.49
C LEU A 178 -31.65 1.22 0.27
N PRO A 179 -32.81 0.62 0.60
CA PRO A 179 -34.07 1.36 0.59
C PRO A 179 -33.93 2.63 1.45
N ARG A 180 -34.26 3.80 0.88
CA ARG A 180 -34.12 5.15 1.48
C ARG A 180 -32.71 5.75 1.50
N ALA A 181 -31.70 5.12 0.89
CA ALA A 181 -30.38 5.74 0.75
C ALA A 181 -30.42 6.95 -0.21
N ASN A 182 -29.69 8.02 0.11
CA ASN A 182 -29.50 9.13 -0.83
C ASN A 182 -28.52 8.72 -1.93
N VAL A 183 -29.06 8.38 -3.10
CA VAL A 183 -28.28 7.95 -4.27
C VAL A 183 -27.36 9.07 -4.78
N GLY A 184 -27.74 10.34 -4.60
CA GLY A 184 -26.90 11.49 -4.96
C GLY A 184 -25.62 11.56 -4.14
N ASP A 185 -25.72 11.40 -2.82
CA ASP A 185 -24.58 11.35 -1.92
C ASP A 185 -23.74 10.10 -2.19
N MET A 186 -24.38 8.95 -2.38
CA MET A 186 -23.67 7.69 -2.67
C MET A 186 -22.88 7.77 -3.98
N LYS A 187 -23.42 8.43 -5.01
CA LYS A 187 -22.71 8.71 -6.26
C LYS A 187 -21.48 9.59 -6.04
N LYS A 188 -21.58 10.61 -5.19
CA LYS A 188 -20.44 11.47 -4.82
C LYS A 188 -19.38 10.66 -4.07
N ASP A 189 -19.79 9.88 -3.07
CA ASP A 189 -18.91 9.05 -2.24
C ASP A 189 -18.18 7.99 -3.08
N ILE A 190 -18.88 7.30 -3.98
CA ILE A 190 -18.27 6.31 -4.88
C ILE A 190 -17.26 6.95 -5.82
N ARG A 191 -17.58 8.13 -6.37
CA ARG A 191 -16.66 8.87 -7.22
C ARG A 191 -15.41 9.30 -6.44
N ASP A 192 -15.57 9.79 -5.22
CA ASP A 192 -14.46 10.26 -4.40
C ASP A 192 -13.60 9.08 -3.88
N LEU A 193 -14.22 7.95 -3.54
CA LEU A 193 -13.56 6.68 -3.27
C LEU A 193 -12.76 6.19 -4.47
N ALA A 194 -13.38 6.14 -5.65
CA ALA A 194 -12.72 5.74 -6.88
C ALA A 194 -11.53 6.66 -7.20
N ARG A 195 -11.67 7.98 -7.00
CA ARG A 195 -10.57 8.92 -7.20
C ARG A 195 -9.41 8.62 -6.24
N ARG A 196 -9.69 8.41 -4.95
CA ARG A 196 -8.65 8.16 -3.94
C ARG A 196 -7.94 6.81 -4.12
N LEU A 197 -8.67 5.77 -4.49
CA LEU A 197 -8.12 4.44 -4.78
C LEU A 197 -7.44 4.35 -6.17
N ALA A 198 -7.37 5.43 -6.95
CA ALA A 198 -6.72 5.43 -8.26
C ALA A 198 -5.26 5.01 -8.20
N GLY A 199 -4.56 5.55 -7.20
CA GLY A 199 -3.13 5.45 -7.02
C GLY A 199 -2.74 4.60 -5.81
N SER A 200 -3.69 3.88 -5.21
CA SER A 200 -3.34 2.88 -4.20
C SER A 200 -2.59 1.72 -4.87
N ASP A 201 -1.57 1.23 -4.20
CA ASP A 201 -0.87 0.00 -4.51
C ASP A 201 -1.20 -1.07 -3.46
N ALA A 202 -1.45 -2.31 -3.91
CA ALA A 202 -1.84 -3.39 -3.02
C ALA A 202 -0.70 -3.80 -2.09
N MET A 203 0.56 -3.72 -2.53
CA MET A 203 1.72 -4.09 -1.74
C MET A 203 2.11 -2.99 -0.76
N GLU A 204 1.93 -1.72 -1.11
CA GLU A 204 2.26 -0.60 -0.22
C GLU A 204 1.14 -0.31 0.79
N PHE A 205 -0.14 -0.38 0.39
CA PHE A 205 -1.26 0.04 1.23
C PHE A 205 -2.19 -1.11 1.67
N GLY A 206 -2.00 -2.33 1.17
CA GLY A 206 -2.94 -3.42 1.42
C GLY A 206 -4.31 -3.20 0.77
N LEU A 207 -4.41 -2.27 -0.19
CA LEU A 207 -5.65 -1.86 -0.86
C LEU A 207 -5.54 -2.03 -2.37
N LEU A 208 -6.55 -2.65 -2.98
CA LEU A 208 -6.58 -2.81 -4.43
C LEU A 208 -6.70 -1.46 -5.14
N SER A 209 -5.90 -1.27 -6.18
CA SER A 209 -6.01 -0.09 -7.04
C SER A 209 -7.30 -0.13 -7.85
N ARG A 210 -8.00 1.00 -7.94
CA ARG A 210 -9.24 1.11 -8.71
C ARG A 210 -8.92 1.34 -10.19
N LYS A 211 -9.59 0.59 -11.07
CA LYS A 211 -9.57 0.76 -12.53
C LYS A 211 -10.65 1.74 -13.00
N GLY A 212 -11.91 1.55 -12.59
CA GLY A 212 -12.99 2.50 -12.84
C GLY A 212 -14.24 2.17 -12.03
N TYR A 213 -15.34 2.84 -12.33
CA TYR A 213 -16.66 2.53 -11.77
C TYR A 213 -17.76 2.70 -12.83
N ILE A 214 -18.88 2.02 -12.64
CA ILE A 214 -20.01 1.97 -13.57
C ILE A 214 -21.27 2.39 -12.81
N HIS A 215 -22.15 3.09 -13.52
CA HIS A 215 -23.50 3.41 -13.07
C HIS A 215 -24.48 2.54 -13.84
N HIS A 216 -25.25 1.74 -13.13
CA HIS A 216 -26.35 0.98 -13.71
C HIS A 216 -27.61 1.82 -13.69
N ARG A 217 -28.36 1.77 -14.77
CA ARG A 217 -29.68 2.38 -14.91
C ARG A 217 -30.60 1.32 -15.48
N LYS A 218 -31.78 1.17 -14.90
CA LYS A 218 -32.87 0.40 -15.49
C LYS A 218 -33.39 1.14 -16.72
N GLU A 219 -33.65 0.39 -17.78
CA GLU A 219 -34.13 0.92 -19.06
C GLU A 219 -35.51 1.59 -18.95
N ASP A 220 -36.32 1.21 -17.94
CA ASP A 220 -37.70 1.68 -17.74
C ASP A 220 -37.86 2.92 -16.84
N CYS A 221 -36.78 3.52 -16.32
CA CYS A 221 -36.87 4.61 -15.36
C CYS A 221 -36.27 5.92 -15.90
N SER A 222 -37.11 6.94 -16.08
CA SER A 222 -36.74 8.34 -16.38
C SER A 222 -36.05 9.06 -15.21
N GLN A 223 -35.72 8.34 -14.14
CA GLN A 223 -35.05 8.89 -12.96
C GLN A 223 -33.59 9.25 -13.28
N PRO A 224 -33.10 10.44 -12.88
CA PRO A 224 -31.73 10.88 -13.18
C PRO A 224 -30.65 10.09 -12.41
N THR A 225 -31.04 9.37 -11.36
CA THR A 225 -30.15 8.67 -10.42
C THR A 225 -29.94 7.20 -10.78
N PRO A 226 -28.71 6.66 -10.65
CA PRO A 226 -28.43 5.25 -10.94
C PRO A 226 -29.02 4.28 -9.91
N ASP A 227 -29.45 3.10 -10.36
CA ASP A 227 -30.06 2.06 -9.52
C ASP A 227 -29.02 1.20 -8.79
N ALA A 228 -27.83 1.07 -9.37
CA ALA A 228 -26.72 0.35 -8.76
C ALA A 228 -25.40 0.91 -9.26
N PHE A 229 -24.34 0.55 -8.56
CA PHE A 229 -22.98 0.94 -8.88
C PHE A 229 -22.12 -0.31 -8.96
N THR A 230 -21.10 -0.28 -9.80
CA THR A 230 -20.06 -1.31 -9.80
C THR A 230 -18.70 -0.65 -9.75
N ILE A 231 -17.86 -1.08 -8.83
CA ILE A 231 -16.46 -0.65 -8.75
C ILE A 231 -15.58 -1.77 -9.29
N ILE A 232 -14.63 -1.39 -10.16
CA ILE A 232 -13.70 -2.33 -10.78
C ILE A 232 -12.30 -2.05 -10.24
N PHE A 233 -11.68 -3.07 -9.67
CA PHE A 233 -10.33 -3.02 -9.13
C PHE A 233 -9.36 -3.83 -9.98
N ARG A 234 -8.11 -3.40 -10.05
CA ARG A 234 -7.03 -4.16 -10.69
C ARG A 234 -6.56 -5.24 -9.72
N MET A 235 -6.42 -6.47 -10.21
CA MET A 235 -5.67 -7.49 -9.50
C MET A 235 -4.17 -7.22 -9.62
N PRO A 236 -3.40 -7.39 -8.52
CA PRO A 236 -1.95 -7.53 -8.60
C PRO A 236 -1.58 -8.66 -9.57
N THR A 237 -0.41 -8.58 -10.19
CA THR A 237 0.09 -9.52 -11.23
C THR A 237 0.29 -10.97 -10.77
N GLN A 238 -0.17 -11.33 -9.56
CA GLN A 238 -0.09 -12.69 -9.05
C GLN A 238 -1.17 -13.54 -9.75
N HIS A 239 -0.74 -14.60 -10.44
CA HIS A 239 -1.58 -15.43 -11.31
C HIS A 239 -2.53 -16.39 -10.58
N LEU A 240 -2.68 -16.27 -9.25
CA LEU A 240 -3.55 -17.14 -8.48
C LEU A 240 -4.99 -16.60 -8.45
N PRO A 241 -6.01 -17.48 -8.51
CA PRO A 241 -7.39 -17.06 -8.37
C PRO A 241 -7.61 -16.50 -6.95
N PRO A 242 -8.29 -15.35 -6.82
CA PRO A 242 -8.59 -14.77 -5.52
C PRO A 242 -9.50 -15.70 -4.72
N ARG A 243 -9.25 -15.82 -3.42
CA ARG A 243 -10.15 -16.52 -2.49
C ARG A 243 -10.63 -15.54 -1.43
N SER A 244 -11.85 -15.74 -0.94
CA SER A 244 -12.32 -15.00 0.23
C SER A 244 -11.68 -15.57 1.48
N LEU A 245 -11.37 -14.71 2.46
CA LEU A 245 -10.84 -15.15 3.74
C LEU A 245 -11.83 -16.07 4.46
N ARG A 246 -13.14 -15.84 4.30
CA ARG A 246 -14.20 -16.74 4.78
C ARG A 246 -14.13 -18.13 4.15
N GLY A 247 -13.89 -18.22 2.83
CA GLY A 247 -13.69 -19.49 2.14
C GLY A 247 -12.46 -20.21 2.65
N CYS A 248 -11.35 -19.49 2.81
CA CYS A 248 -10.14 -20.03 3.44
C CYS A 248 -10.48 -20.66 4.81
N PHE A 249 -11.17 -19.95 5.70
CA PHE A 249 -11.53 -20.49 7.02
C PHE A 249 -12.51 -21.67 6.99
N ARG A 250 -13.35 -21.79 5.95
CA ARG A 250 -14.33 -22.88 5.83
C ARG A 250 -13.72 -24.16 5.28
N ASP A 251 -12.78 -24.06 4.36
CA ASP A 251 -12.14 -25.22 3.72
C ASP A 251 -11.07 -25.87 4.62
N MET A 252 -10.93 -25.41 5.87
CA MET A 252 -9.81 -25.78 6.74
C MET A 252 -10.04 -27.04 7.57
N ASN A 253 -9.29 -28.08 7.20
CA ASN A 253 -9.01 -29.25 8.02
C ASN A 253 -7.69 -29.13 8.82
N HIS A 254 -6.94 -28.02 8.73
CA HIS A 254 -5.63 -27.86 9.39
C HIS A 254 -5.52 -26.55 10.17
N SER A 255 -4.78 -26.58 11.29
CA SER A 255 -4.50 -25.41 12.13
C SER A 255 -3.45 -24.51 11.48
N HIS A 256 -3.81 -23.26 11.23
CA HIS A 256 -2.83 -22.23 10.86
C HIS A 256 -1.80 -22.01 11.96
N SER A 257 -0.53 -21.84 11.55
CA SER A 257 0.52 -21.43 12.47
C SER A 257 0.17 -20.06 13.08
N LEU A 258 0.69 -19.81 14.28
CA LEU A 258 0.57 -18.50 14.91
C LEU A 258 1.14 -17.39 14.00
N SER A 259 2.24 -17.69 13.30
CA SER A 259 2.88 -16.79 12.33
C SER A 259 1.96 -16.38 11.19
N ASP A 260 1.15 -17.29 10.63
CA ASP A 260 0.22 -16.95 9.55
C ASP A 260 -0.90 -16.03 10.03
N ARG A 261 -1.37 -16.25 11.26
CA ARG A 261 -2.38 -15.38 11.88
C ARG A 261 -1.83 -13.98 12.12
N PHE A 262 -0.58 -13.87 12.57
CA PHE A 262 0.08 -12.57 12.74
C PHE A 262 0.29 -11.86 11.40
N LYS A 263 0.71 -12.57 10.34
CA LYS A 263 0.83 -11.99 9.00
C LYS A 263 -0.49 -11.43 8.50
N LEU A 264 -1.58 -12.22 8.62
CA LEU A 264 -2.92 -11.77 8.25
C LEU A 264 -3.37 -10.56 9.05
N ALA A 265 -3.17 -10.57 10.37
CA ALA A 265 -3.52 -9.46 11.24
C ALA A 265 -2.74 -8.18 10.87
N ASN A 266 -1.46 -8.31 10.51
CA ASN A 266 -0.63 -7.19 10.10
C ASN A 266 -1.09 -6.59 8.77
N GLU A 267 -1.36 -7.42 7.76
CA GLU A 267 -1.88 -6.94 6.46
C GLU A 267 -3.26 -6.30 6.62
N LEU A 268 -4.13 -6.82 7.49
CA LEU A 268 -5.41 -6.20 7.79
C LEU A 268 -5.24 -4.84 8.49
N ALA A 269 -4.37 -4.76 9.50
CA ALA A 269 -4.09 -3.51 10.20
C ALA A 269 -3.53 -2.44 9.24
N LYS A 270 -2.66 -2.84 8.32
CA LYS A 270 -2.12 -2.00 7.26
C LYS A 270 -3.20 -1.49 6.30
N ALA A 271 -4.12 -2.35 5.86
CA ALA A 271 -5.24 -1.96 5.02
C ALA A 271 -6.16 -0.96 5.74
N VAL A 272 -6.49 -1.21 7.01
CA VAL A 272 -7.32 -0.31 7.84
C VAL A 272 -6.63 1.05 8.04
N HIS A 273 -5.36 1.03 8.41
CA HIS A 273 -4.56 2.24 8.54
C HIS A 273 -4.56 3.04 7.24
N SER A 274 -4.39 2.37 6.10
CA SER A 274 -4.42 3.02 4.79
C SER A 274 -5.78 3.63 4.46
N VAL A 275 -6.89 2.97 4.76
CA VAL A 275 -8.24 3.56 4.61
C VAL A 275 -8.34 4.89 5.38
N HIS A 276 -7.81 4.94 6.60
CA HIS A 276 -7.73 6.19 7.39
C HIS A 276 -6.72 7.21 6.83
N LEU A 277 -5.61 6.76 6.25
CA LEU A 277 -4.67 7.65 5.54
C LEU A 277 -5.38 8.33 4.37
N PHE A 278 -6.15 7.59 3.58
CA PHE A 278 -6.95 8.11 2.46
C PHE A 278 -8.18 8.94 2.89
N GLY A 279 -8.42 9.11 4.19
CA GLY A 279 -9.50 9.96 4.73
C GLY A 279 -10.86 9.28 4.83
N PHE A 280 -10.90 7.95 4.83
CA PHE A 280 -12.12 7.16 4.99
C PHE A 280 -12.17 6.49 6.37
N VAL A 281 -13.37 6.00 6.71
CA VAL A 281 -13.59 5.15 7.89
C VAL A 281 -14.15 3.81 7.41
N PRO A 282 -13.50 2.68 7.72
CA PRO A 282 -14.05 1.37 7.38
C PRO A 282 -15.27 1.11 8.26
N LYS A 283 -16.46 1.06 7.65
CA LYS A 283 -17.72 0.86 8.40
C LYS A 283 -18.05 -0.61 8.66
N ASN A 284 -17.42 -1.53 7.91
CA ASN A 284 -17.64 -2.98 8.05
C ASN A 284 -16.39 -3.72 7.57
N ILE A 285 -15.71 -4.42 8.48
CA ILE A 285 -14.61 -5.34 8.16
C ILE A 285 -15.07 -6.73 8.55
N ARG A 286 -15.28 -7.60 7.57
CA ARG A 286 -15.69 -9.00 7.80
C ARG A 286 -14.83 -9.94 6.96
N PRO A 287 -14.68 -11.21 7.35
CA PRO A 287 -13.91 -12.19 6.57
C PRO A 287 -14.41 -12.38 5.12
N ARG A 288 -15.67 -12.05 4.83
CA ARG A 288 -16.23 -12.10 3.47
C ARG A 288 -15.80 -10.92 2.58
N ASP A 289 -15.39 -9.82 3.22
CA ASP A 289 -15.03 -8.56 2.56
C ASP A 289 -13.50 -8.48 2.31
N ASN A 290 -12.74 -9.52 2.70
CA ASN A 290 -11.28 -9.62 2.54
C ASN A 290 -10.91 -10.74 1.56
N LEU A 291 -10.00 -10.44 0.63
CA LEU A 291 -9.48 -11.40 -0.34
C LEU A 291 -8.05 -11.81 0.02
N THR A 292 -7.75 -13.11 -0.11
CA THR A 292 -6.40 -13.65 -0.08
C THR A 292 -5.91 -13.81 -1.51
N LEU A 293 -4.75 -13.22 -1.77
CA LEU A 293 -4.06 -13.20 -3.06
C LEU A 293 -2.70 -13.87 -2.85
N GLY A 294 -2.70 -15.20 -2.75
CA GLY A 294 -1.52 -15.96 -2.36
C GLY A 294 -1.88 -17.29 -1.67
N LYS A 295 -0.87 -18.13 -1.44
CA LYS A 295 -0.99 -19.30 -0.55
C LYS A 295 -0.89 -18.85 0.91
#